data_AF-A0A3M4PZ07-F1
#
_entry.id   AF-A0A3M4PZ07-F1
#
_cell.length_a   1.000
_cell.length_b   1.000
_cell.length_c   1.000
_cell.angle_alpha   90.00
_cell.angle_beta   90.00
_cell.angle_gamma   90.00
#
_symmetry.space_group_name_H-M   'P 1'
#
loop_
_entity.id
_entity.type
_entity.pdbx_description
1 polymer ?
#
loop_
_entity_poly.entity_id
_entity_poly.type
_entity_poly.pdbx_seq_one_letter_code
_entity_poly.pdbx_strand_id
1 'polypeptide(L)'
;MTTNQTIDGVQAEQMACMPVERCYDVRAKMIIAFNDAKKAGGDLDDALDAAYKAALRFTPHPGAPAFASRDESIGWLKRIDGIGQARAELIYSMGFRRLAD
;
A
#
# COMPACT_ATOMS: atom_id res chain seq x y z
N MET A 1 -37.31 -8.76 -8.26
CA MET A 1 -37.68 -7.83 -7.16
C MET A 1 -36.63 -7.99 -6.09
N THR A 2 -35.67 -7.08 -6.02
CA THR A 2 -34.54 -7.14 -5.09
C THR A 2 -34.81 -6.10 -4.01
N THR A 3 -35.06 -6.56 -2.79
CA THR A 3 -35.37 -5.70 -1.63
C THR A 3 -34.08 -5.11 -1.07
N ASN A 4 -33.82 -3.84 -1.39
CA ASN A 4 -32.82 -3.03 -0.68
C ASN A 4 -33.35 -2.73 0.72
N GLN A 5 -32.86 -3.43 1.74
CA GLN A 5 -33.06 -3.02 3.13
C GLN A 5 -31.94 -2.09 3.54
N THR A 6 -32.26 -0.80 3.58
CA THR A 6 -31.47 0.24 4.24
C THR A 6 -31.52 -0.01 5.74
N ILE A 7 -30.39 -0.34 6.36
CA ILE A 7 -30.23 -0.33 7.82
C ILE A 7 -29.40 0.91 8.16
N ASP A 8 -30.11 1.88 8.74
CA ASP A 8 -29.67 3.00 9.58
C ASP A 8 -28.18 3.36 9.59
N GLY A 9 -27.83 4.43 8.87
CA GLY A 9 -26.99 5.53 9.37
C GLY A 9 -25.52 5.28 9.76
N VAL A 10 -25.04 4.05 9.80
CA VAL A 10 -23.62 3.75 9.98
C VAL A 10 -23.01 3.70 8.58
N GLN A 11 -22.01 4.54 8.31
CA GLN A 11 -21.20 4.41 7.09
C GLN A 11 -20.77 2.95 7.01
N ALA A 12 -21.33 2.20 6.06
CA ALA A 12 -20.88 0.85 5.79
C ALA A 12 -19.38 0.95 5.54
N GLU A 13 -18.58 0.48 6.48
CA GLU A 13 -17.15 0.27 6.25
C GLU A 13 -17.07 -0.43 4.91
N GLN A 14 -16.39 0.21 3.97
CA GLN A 14 -16.14 -0.34 2.66
C GLN A 14 -15.32 -1.62 2.88
N MET A 15 -16.00 -2.73 3.11
CA MET A 15 -15.40 -4.05 3.18
C MET A 15 -14.91 -4.35 1.77
N ALA A 16 -13.66 -3.97 1.52
CA ALA A 16 -12.98 -4.34 0.29
C ALA A 16 -12.87 -5.86 0.28
N CYS A 17 -13.67 -6.51 -0.57
CA CYS A 17 -13.52 -7.94 -0.87
C CYS A 17 -12.14 -8.14 -1.51
N MET A 18 -11.14 -8.42 -0.68
CA MET A 18 -9.83 -8.80 -1.18
C MET A 18 -9.90 -10.23 -1.71
N PRO A 19 -9.33 -10.51 -2.90
CA PRO A 19 -9.21 -11.88 -3.40
C PRO A 19 -8.53 -12.76 -2.36
N VAL A 20 -9.18 -13.87 -2.00
CA VAL A 20 -8.76 -14.78 -0.92
C VAL A 20 -7.31 -15.26 -1.10
N GLU A 21 -6.87 -15.48 -2.34
CA GLU A 21 -5.48 -15.85 -2.66
C GLU A 21 -4.46 -14.80 -2.17
N ARG A 22 -4.75 -13.51 -2.32
CA ARG A 22 -3.85 -12.42 -1.90
C ARG A 22 -3.83 -12.24 -0.37
N CYS A 23 -4.91 -12.64 0.31
CA CYS A 23 -5.01 -12.59 1.76
C CYS A 23 -4.12 -13.64 2.45
N TYR A 24 -3.87 -14.78 1.79
CA TYR A 24 -2.97 -15.81 2.32
C TYR A 24 -1.51 -15.36 2.32
N ASP A 25 -1.06 -14.64 1.30
CA ASP A 25 0.30 -14.10 1.25
C ASP A 25 0.57 -13.12 2.40
N VAL A 26 -0.35 -12.18 2.63
CA VAL A 26 -0.24 -11.23 3.75
C VAL A 26 -0.20 -11.99 5.07
N ARG A 27 -1.12 -12.96 5.26
CA ARG A 27 -1.16 -13.77 6.48
C ARG A 27 0.13 -14.56 6.68
N ALA A 28 0.70 -15.14 5.62
CA ALA A 28 1.97 -15.83 5.68
C ALA A 28 3.11 -14.89 6.13
N LYS A 29 3.17 -13.66 5.58
CA LYS A 29 4.15 -12.65 6.02
C LYS A 29 3.97 -12.23 7.48
N MET A 30 2.73 -12.09 7.94
CA MET A 30 2.43 -11.79 9.36
C MET A 30 2.91 -12.91 10.28
N ILE A 31 2.64 -14.18 9.93
CA ILE A 31 3.07 -15.35 10.71
C ILE A 31 4.61 -15.44 10.77
N ILE A 32 5.28 -15.19 9.64
CA ILE A 32 6.75 -15.19 9.61
C ILE A 32 7.30 -14.09 10.54
N ALA A 33 6.79 -12.86 10.44
CA ALA A 33 7.24 -11.74 11.27
C ALA A 33 7.01 -12.00 12.77
N PHE A 34 5.86 -12.58 13.13
CA PHE A 34 5.56 -12.99 14.51
C PHE A 34 6.58 -14.01 15.03
N ASN A 35 6.85 -15.06 14.25
CA ASN A 35 7.76 -16.13 14.64
C ASN A 35 9.21 -15.63 14.76
N ASP A 36 9.62 -14.71 13.89
CA ASP A 36 10.96 -14.12 13.94
C ASP A 36 11.13 -13.22 15.18
N ALA A 37 10.11 -12.43 15.54
CA ALA A 37 10.10 -11.65 16.78
C ALA A 37 10.16 -12.55 18.02
N LYS A 38 9.40 -13.66 18.03
CA LYS A 38 9.49 -14.67 19.10
C LYS A 38 10.86 -15.33 19.19
N LYS A 39 11.47 -15.69 18.06
CA LYS A 39 12.83 -16.27 18.03
C LYS A 39 13.89 -15.29 18.50
N ALA A 40 13.69 -13.99 18.27
CA ALA A 40 14.58 -12.94 18.76
C ALA A 40 14.47 -12.73 20.28
N GLY A 41 13.56 -13.43 20.97
CA GLY A 41 13.34 -13.30 22.40
C GLY A 41 12.42 -12.14 22.79
N GLY A 42 11.71 -11.55 21.82
CA GLY A 42 10.70 -10.52 22.08
C GLY A 42 9.50 -11.08 22.84
N ASP A 43 8.79 -10.21 23.54
CA ASP A 43 7.61 -10.60 24.32
C ASP A 43 6.39 -10.87 23.40
N LEU A 44 5.18 -10.96 23.98
CA LEU A 44 3.99 -11.18 23.15
C LEU A 44 3.60 -9.92 22.38
N ASP A 45 3.78 -8.75 22.98
CA ASP A 45 3.39 -7.48 22.40
C ASP A 45 4.31 -7.14 21.22
N ASP A 46 5.61 -7.37 21.35
CA ASP A 46 6.60 -7.25 20.27
C ASP A 46 6.24 -8.11 19.05
N ALA A 47 5.83 -9.36 19.30
CA ALA A 47 5.52 -10.31 18.24
C ALA A 47 4.21 -9.94 17.52
N LEU A 48 3.20 -9.48 18.27
CA LEU A 48 1.93 -9.00 17.71
C LEU A 48 2.12 -7.69 16.93
N ASP A 49 2.95 -6.77 17.44
CA ASP A 49 3.29 -5.53 16.74
C ASP A 49 4.07 -5.80 15.43
N ALA A 50 5.01 -6.75 15.45
CA ALA A 50 5.71 -7.18 14.24
C ALA A 50 4.75 -7.77 13.18
N ALA A 51 3.79 -8.60 13.61
CA ALA A 51 2.75 -9.13 12.73
C ALA A 51 1.86 -8.01 12.16
N TYR A 52 1.46 -7.05 12.99
CA TYR A 52 0.63 -5.91 12.58
C TYR A 52 1.36 -5.01 11.56
N LYS A 53 2.64 -4.69 11.81
CA LYS A 53 3.49 -3.96 10.85
C LYS A 53 3.62 -4.69 9.51
N ALA A 54 3.76 -6.01 9.54
CA ALA A 54 3.77 -6.82 8.33
C ALA A 54 2.41 -6.74 7.61
N ALA A 55 1.29 -6.80 8.33
CA ALA A 55 -0.03 -6.61 7.75
C ALA A 55 -0.13 -5.26 7.03
N LEU A 56 0.22 -4.16 7.67
CA LEU A 56 0.17 -2.83 7.05
C LEU A 56 1.05 -2.71 5.80
N ARG A 57 2.24 -3.33 5.83
CA ARG A 57 3.20 -3.27 4.73
C ARG A 57 2.76 -4.09 3.52
N PHE A 58 2.16 -5.26 3.74
CA PHE A 58 1.85 -6.21 2.67
C PHE A 58 0.38 -6.21 2.27
N THR A 59 -0.51 -5.63 3.07
CA THR A 59 -1.91 -5.44 2.69
C THR A 59 -1.96 -4.49 1.48
N PRO A 60 -2.51 -4.95 0.35
CA PRO A 60 -2.79 -4.08 -0.78
C PRO A 60 -3.69 -2.94 -0.29
N HIS A 61 -3.19 -1.72 -0.32
CA HIS A 61 -4.02 -0.56 -0.02
C HIS A 61 -4.95 -0.33 -1.21
N PRO A 62 -6.29 -0.46 -1.04
CA PRO A 62 -7.23 -0.04 -2.07
C PRO A 62 -7.11 1.48 -2.20
N GLY A 63 -6.33 1.95 -3.17
CA GLY A 63 -6.05 3.37 -3.36
C GLY A 63 -4.59 3.79 -3.19
N ALA A 64 -3.64 2.87 -3.03
CA ALA A 64 -2.24 3.21 -3.32
C ALA A 64 -2.17 3.60 -4.80
N PRO A 65 -1.85 4.86 -5.13
CA PRO A 65 -1.84 5.26 -6.53
C PRO A 65 -0.72 4.48 -7.20
N ALA A 66 -1.06 3.73 -8.24
CA ALA A 66 -0.04 3.13 -9.08
C ALA A 66 0.82 4.29 -9.59
N PHE A 67 2.14 4.21 -9.41
CA PHE A 67 3.04 5.22 -9.97
C PHE A 67 3.36 4.83 -11.40
N ALA A 68 3.37 5.82 -12.29
CA ALA A 68 3.87 5.65 -13.64
C ALA A 68 5.34 5.21 -13.61
N SER A 69 5.81 4.62 -14.70
CA SER A 69 7.21 4.20 -14.82
C SER A 69 8.16 5.39 -14.63
N ARG A 70 9.44 5.08 -14.38
CA ARG A 70 10.49 6.10 -14.25
C ARG A 70 10.50 7.05 -15.45
N ASP A 71 10.53 6.48 -16.65
CA ASP A 71 10.66 7.26 -17.88
C ASP A 71 9.42 8.12 -18.15
N GLU A 72 8.23 7.63 -17.82
CA GLU A 72 6.99 8.41 -17.89
C GLU A 72 6.97 9.55 -16.88
N SER A 73 7.43 9.30 -15.65
CA SER A 73 7.52 10.34 -14.61
C SER A 73 8.52 11.43 -14.99
N ILE A 74 9.70 11.05 -15.49
CA ILE A 74 10.73 12.00 -15.96
C ILE A 74 10.23 12.76 -17.20
N GLY A 75 9.60 12.08 -18.15
CA GLY A 75 9.01 12.71 -19.34
C GLY A 75 7.91 13.70 -18.99
N TRP A 76 7.07 13.40 -18.01
CA TRP A 76 6.03 14.30 -17.51
C TRP A 76 6.63 15.54 -16.83
N LEU A 77 7.63 15.37 -15.96
CA LEU A 77 8.30 16.50 -15.28
C LEU A 77 8.93 17.48 -16.27
N LYS A 78 9.50 16.97 -17.38
CA LYS A 78 10.12 17.78 -18.43
C LYS A 78 9.12 18.60 -19.27
N ARG A 79 7.81 18.36 -19.14
CA ARG A 79 6.79 19.19 -19.79
C ARG A 79 6.59 20.53 -19.07
N ILE A 80 7.08 20.65 -17.84
CA ILE A 80 7.00 21.88 -17.05
C ILE A 80 8.13 22.81 -17.53
N ASP A 81 7.77 24.07 -17.80
CA ASP A 81 8.73 25.07 -18.23
C ASP A 81 9.85 25.26 -17.19
N GLY A 82 11.09 25.34 -17.66
CA GLY A 82 12.28 25.42 -16.79
C GLY A 82 12.66 24.12 -16.05
N ILE A 83 12.08 22.96 -16.39
CA ILE A 83 12.52 21.65 -15.88
C ILE A 83 13.20 20.84 -17.00
N GLY A 84 14.53 20.89 -17.03
CA GLY A 84 15.36 20.01 -17.87
C GLY A 84 15.61 18.63 -17.25
N GLN A 85 16.41 17.79 -17.92
CA GLN A 85 16.70 16.41 -17.49
C GLN A 85 17.23 16.33 -16.05
N ALA A 86 18.29 17.06 -15.72
CA ALA A 86 18.92 17.00 -14.40
C ALA A 86 17.96 17.39 -13.27
N ARG A 87 17.09 18.38 -13.51
CA ARG A 87 16.10 18.83 -12.53
C ARG A 87 14.96 17.84 -12.37
N ALA A 88 14.52 17.21 -13.47
CA ALA A 88 13.52 16.14 -13.41
C ALA A 88 14.04 14.93 -12.61
N GLU A 89 15.29 14.52 -12.83
CA GLU A 89 15.92 13.42 -12.08
C GLU A 89 16.03 13.73 -10.59
N LEU A 90 16.42 14.96 -10.24
CA LEU A 90 16.47 15.41 -8.85
C LEU A 90 15.09 15.35 -8.18
N ILE A 91 14.07 15.89 -8.84
CA ILE A 91 12.69 15.88 -8.33
C ILE A 91 12.17 14.45 -8.17
N TYR A 92 12.46 13.56 -9.13
CA TYR A 92 12.10 12.15 -9.03
C TYR A 92 12.81 11.44 -7.86
N SER A 93 14.08 11.75 -7.62
CA SER A 93 14.84 11.20 -6.48
C SER A 93 14.28 11.65 -5.13
N MET A 94 13.62 12.81 -5.07
CA MET A 94 12.90 13.31 -3.89
C MET A 94 11.54 12.62 -3.68
N GLY A 95 11.14 11.70 -4.56
CA GLY A 95 9.91 10.92 -4.43
C GLY A 95 8.71 11.48 -5.21
N PHE A 96 8.87 12.58 -5.94
CA PHE A 96 7.80 13.10 -6.80
C PHE A 96 7.68 12.25 -8.06
N ARG A 97 6.56 11.53 -8.19
CA ARG A 97 6.27 10.62 -9.30
C ARG A 97 4.92 10.95 -9.91
N ARG A 98 4.79 10.72 -11.20
CA ARG A 98 3.48 10.82 -11.86
C ARG A 98 2.62 9.63 -11.41
N LEU A 99 1.35 9.87 -11.14
CA LEU A 99 0.38 8.79 -10.93
C LEU A 99 0.04 8.15 -12.28
N ALA A 100 0.02 6.83 -12.33
CA ALA A 100 -0.51 6.08 -13.46
C ALA A 100 -2.01 6.34 -13.59
N ASP A 101 -2.48 6.41 -14.84
CA ASP A 101 -3.88 6.65 -15.18
C ASP A 101 -4.74 5.38 -14.94
#